data_AF-A0A7J7JKZ8-F1
#
_entry.id   AF-A0A7J7JKZ8-F1
#
_cell.length_a   1.000
_cell.length_b   1.000
_cell.length_c   1.000
_cell.angle_alpha   90.00
_cell.angle_beta   90.00
_cell.angle_gamma   90.00
#
_symmetry.space_group_name_H-M   'P 1'
#
loop_
_entity.id
_entity.type
_entity.pdbx_description
1 polymer ?
#
loop_
_entity_poly.entity_id
_entity_poly.type
_entity_poly.pdbx_seq_one_letter_code
_entity_poly.pdbx_strand_id
1 'polypeptide(L)'
;MLKQSSSDPNLNNTVTTPCIISLVVLNYAKLRILEFYYDFMARYVYRKDFQYVTMDTDSGYMSLSAPLEKIIRPELCLEYFQNYGSWLPKLFCQQHKDAFIKTRMQSKESKMEKCCEAQLKFDKNSPGLFKTEFVGDGIIALNSKTYFCWGSIGQTKLSSNGLSKTQNDLRKDLECTILKPLIVSSLCH
;
A
#
# COMPACT_ATOMS: atom_id res chain seq x y z
N MET A 1 -29.63 14.98 -54.87
CA MET A 1 -29.20 16.15 -54.07
C MET A 1 -29.62 15.93 -52.63
N LEU A 2 -28.79 15.25 -51.83
CA LEU A 2 -28.99 15.15 -50.39
C LEU A 2 -28.18 16.29 -49.75
N LYS A 3 -28.88 17.23 -49.11
CA LYS A 3 -28.29 18.38 -48.42
C LYS A 3 -27.39 17.87 -47.31
N GLN A 4 -26.12 18.29 -47.34
CA GLN A 4 -25.20 18.18 -46.23
C GLN A 4 -25.78 18.97 -45.05
N SER A 5 -26.05 18.27 -43.94
CA SER A 5 -26.37 18.88 -42.66
C SER A 5 -25.08 19.39 -42.02
N SER A 6 -24.93 20.71 -42.05
CA SER A 6 -24.21 21.57 -41.10
C SER A 6 -23.27 20.89 -40.11
N SER A 7 -21.97 21.02 -40.36
CA SER A 7 -20.92 20.94 -39.36
C SER A 7 -21.09 22.08 -38.35
N ASP A 8 -21.51 21.76 -37.12
CA ASP A 8 -21.38 22.66 -35.98
C ASP A 8 -19.88 22.79 -35.61
N PRO A 9 -19.28 23.98 -35.61
CA PRO A 9 -17.87 24.18 -35.28
C PRO A 9 -17.61 24.27 -33.77
N ASN A 10 -18.59 23.90 -32.93
CA ASN A 10 -18.53 24.11 -31.50
C ASN A 10 -18.27 22.81 -30.74
N LEU A 11 -17.10 22.79 -30.09
CA LEU A 11 -16.75 21.97 -28.92
C LEU A 11 -16.28 20.54 -29.22
N ASN A 12 -15.00 20.41 -29.56
CA ASN A 12 -14.22 19.16 -29.45
C ASN A 12 -14.01 18.76 -27.97
N ASN A 13 -15.09 18.57 -27.21
CA ASN A 13 -15.09 18.03 -25.84
C ASN A 13 -15.41 16.53 -25.83
N THR A 14 -15.03 15.80 -26.88
CA THR A 14 -15.17 14.35 -26.92
C THR A 14 -14.13 13.72 -26.00
N VAL A 15 -14.58 13.21 -24.85
CA VAL A 15 -13.75 12.39 -23.96
C VAL A 15 -13.28 11.18 -24.76
N THR A 16 -11.99 11.12 -25.06
CA THR A 16 -11.43 10.04 -25.87
C THR A 16 -11.36 8.74 -25.08
N THR A 17 -11.36 7.59 -25.76
CA THR A 17 -11.22 6.27 -25.12
C THR A 17 -10.03 6.19 -24.16
N PRO A 18 -8.82 6.71 -24.49
CA PRO A 18 -7.71 6.78 -23.52
C PRO A 18 -8.01 7.58 -22.25
N CYS A 19 -8.77 8.68 -22.35
CA CYS A 19 -9.19 9.46 -21.20
C CYS A 19 -10.15 8.67 -20.29
N ILE A 20 -11.09 7.93 -20.89
CA ILE A 20 -12.02 7.06 -20.14
C ILE A 20 -11.24 5.97 -19.41
N ILE A 21 -10.32 5.28 -20.08
CA ILE A 21 -9.48 4.23 -19.46
C ILE A 21 -8.69 4.81 -18.29
N SER A 22 -8.06 5.97 -18.46
CA SER A 22 -7.28 6.63 -17.41
C SER A 22 -8.13 6.98 -16.19
N LEU A 23 -9.34 7.51 -16.41
CA LEU A 23 -10.29 7.82 -15.35
C LEU A 23 -10.71 6.55 -14.61
N VAL A 24 -11.02 5.48 -15.33
CA VAL A 24 -11.45 4.21 -14.75
C VAL A 24 -10.33 3.58 -13.91
N VAL A 25 -9.10 3.51 -14.43
CA VAL A 25 -7.94 2.97 -13.71
C VAL A 25 -7.68 3.75 -12.41
N LEU A 26 -7.71 5.08 -12.47
CA LEU A 26 -7.53 5.92 -11.27
C LEU A 26 -8.63 5.69 -10.23
N ASN A 27 -9.88 5.55 -10.66
CA ASN A 27 -10.99 5.29 -9.73
C ASN A 27 -10.89 3.89 -9.10
N TYR A 28 -10.49 2.87 -9.87
CA TYR A 28 -10.25 1.52 -9.33
C TYR A 28 -9.08 1.50 -8.33
N ALA A 29 -8.00 2.24 -8.60
CA ALA A 29 -6.88 2.35 -7.65
C ALA A 29 -7.32 2.99 -6.32
N LYS A 30 -8.12 4.07 -6.38
CA LYS A 30 -8.71 4.71 -5.20
C LYS A 30 -9.63 3.76 -4.43
N LEU A 31 -10.52 3.07 -5.14
CA LEU A 31 -11.40 2.07 -4.54
C LEU A 31 -10.58 1.00 -3.83
N ARG A 32 -9.51 0.50 -4.45
CA ARG A 32 -8.68 -0.55 -3.88
C ARG A 32 -7.97 -0.13 -2.59
N ILE A 33 -7.51 1.12 -2.49
CA ILE A 33 -6.99 1.68 -1.24
C ILE A 33 -8.09 1.73 -0.16
N LEU A 34 -9.30 2.15 -0.52
CA LEU A 34 -10.40 2.24 0.43
C LEU A 34 -10.83 0.86 0.93
N GLU A 35 -10.91 -0.13 0.04
CA GLU A 35 -11.11 -1.54 0.39
C GLU A 35 -10.02 -2.01 1.36
N PHE A 36 -8.75 -1.69 1.12
CA PHE A 36 -7.68 -2.03 2.06
C PHE A 36 -7.84 -1.34 3.42
N TYR A 37 -8.31 -0.09 3.44
CA TYR A 37 -8.58 0.60 4.70
C TYR A 37 -9.73 -0.06 5.47
N TYR A 38 -10.88 -0.28 4.83
CA TYR A 38 -12.10 -0.73 5.51
C TYR A 38 -12.16 -2.25 5.69
N ASP A 39 -11.86 -3.01 4.65
CA ASP A 39 -12.03 -4.47 4.63
C ASP A 39 -10.81 -5.22 5.18
N PHE A 40 -9.65 -4.56 5.24
CA PHE A 40 -8.43 -5.13 5.82
C PHE A 40 -8.03 -4.44 7.12
N MET A 41 -7.61 -3.17 7.10
CA MET A 41 -7.06 -2.50 8.29
C MET A 41 -8.11 -2.34 9.41
N ALA A 42 -9.26 -1.73 9.10
CA ALA A 42 -10.31 -1.47 10.08
C ALA A 42 -11.03 -2.75 10.54
N ARG A 43 -10.98 -3.83 9.75
CA ARG A 43 -11.49 -5.15 10.10
C ARG A 43 -10.57 -5.87 11.07
N TYR A 44 -9.30 -6.05 10.70
CA TYR A 44 -8.37 -6.92 11.44
C TYR A 44 -7.56 -6.24 12.53
N VAL A 45 -7.50 -4.90 12.58
CA VAL A 45 -6.73 -4.14 13.58
C VAL A 45 -7.65 -3.22 14.38
N TYR A 46 -7.44 -3.09 15.69
CA TYR A 46 -8.21 -2.10 16.47
C TYR A 46 -7.81 -0.67 16.08
N ARG A 47 -8.78 0.25 16.08
CA ARG A 47 -8.56 1.65 15.67
C ARG A 47 -7.47 2.37 16.46
N LYS A 48 -7.22 1.97 17.71
CA LYS A 48 -6.16 2.52 18.59
C LYS A 48 -4.75 2.11 18.16
N ASP A 49 -4.62 1.02 17.41
CA ASP A 49 -3.33 0.39 17.09
C ASP A 49 -2.79 0.81 15.72
N PHE A 50 -3.54 1.58 14.94
CA PHE A 50 -3.05 2.17 13.71
C PHE A 50 -3.61 3.58 13.44
N GLN A 51 -2.82 4.38 12.73
CA GLN A 51 -3.22 5.70 12.27
C GLN A 51 -2.66 5.96 10.88
N TYR A 52 -3.51 6.26 9.89
CA TYR A 52 -3.04 6.72 8.59
C TYR A 52 -2.47 8.14 8.70
N VAL A 53 -1.34 8.36 8.05
CA VAL A 53 -0.59 9.63 8.01
C VAL A 53 -0.83 10.34 6.69
N THR A 54 -0.56 9.66 5.58
CA THR A 54 -0.78 10.18 4.22
C THR A 54 -1.06 9.04 3.25
N MET A 55 -1.72 9.35 2.14
CA MET A 55 -1.94 8.41 1.04
C MET A 55 -1.56 9.11 -0.28
N ASP A 56 -0.95 8.38 -1.19
CA ASP A 56 -0.65 8.86 -2.54
C ASP A 56 -1.02 7.78 -3.56
N THR A 57 -2.05 8.06 -4.36
CA THR A 57 -2.55 7.29 -5.51
C THR A 57 -2.89 5.83 -5.22
N ASP A 58 -1.89 4.99 -5.03
CA ASP A 58 -1.96 3.53 -4.83
C ASP A 58 -1.15 3.06 -3.58
N SER A 59 -0.60 4.03 -2.82
CA SER A 59 0.23 3.82 -1.64
C SER A 59 -0.36 4.49 -0.39
N GLY A 60 -0.18 3.84 0.76
CA GLY A 60 -0.61 4.33 2.07
C GLY A 60 0.53 4.31 3.08
N TYR A 61 0.64 5.38 3.87
CA TYR A 61 1.59 5.53 4.96
C TYR A 61 0.80 5.55 6.26
N MET A 62 1.09 4.62 7.15
CA MET A 62 0.40 4.53 8.43
C MET A 62 1.36 4.22 9.57
N SER A 63 1.02 4.70 10.75
CA SER A 63 1.65 4.33 12.00
C SER A 63 1.00 3.10 12.59
N LEU A 64 1.82 2.20 13.14
CA LEU A 64 1.35 1.02 13.89
C LEU A 64 1.93 1.04 15.31
N SER A 65 1.12 0.60 16.29
CA SER A 65 1.55 0.48 17.69
C SER A 65 2.60 -0.62 17.89
N ALA A 66 2.54 -1.70 17.11
CA ALA A 66 3.52 -2.77 17.03
C ALA A 66 3.53 -3.38 15.61
N PRO A 67 4.41 -4.36 15.30
CA PRO A 67 4.38 -5.06 14.01
C PRO A 67 2.99 -5.59 13.68
N LEU A 68 2.58 -5.48 12.41
CA LEU A 68 1.20 -5.76 11.95
C LEU A 68 0.66 -7.10 12.47
N GLU A 69 1.44 -8.17 12.39
CA GLU A 69 1.04 -9.51 12.84
C GLU A 69 0.75 -9.61 14.34
N LYS A 70 1.29 -8.71 15.17
CA LYS A 70 1.10 -8.70 16.63
C LYS A 70 -0.11 -7.88 17.08
N ILE A 71 -0.63 -7.00 16.21
CA ILE A 71 -1.76 -6.10 16.50
C ILE A 71 -3.06 -6.56 15.82
N ILE A 72 -3.04 -7.73 15.20
CA ILE A 72 -4.25 -8.37 14.67
C ILE A 72 -5.16 -8.74 15.84
N ARG A 73 -6.47 -8.46 15.68
CA ARG A 73 -7.51 -8.82 16.63
C ARG A 73 -7.48 -10.33 16.90
N PRO A 74 -7.32 -10.78 18.16
CA PRO A 74 -7.22 -12.20 18.49
C PRO A 74 -8.39 -13.03 17.94
N GLU A 75 -9.61 -12.48 17.98
CA GLU A 75 -10.85 -13.10 17.52
C GLU A 75 -10.92 -13.29 16.00
N LEU A 76 -10.18 -12.49 15.21
CA LEU A 76 -10.14 -12.57 13.74
C LEU A 76 -8.82 -13.16 13.22
N CYS A 77 -7.94 -13.61 14.10
CA CYS A 77 -6.59 -14.07 13.75
C CYS A 77 -6.62 -15.24 12.74
N LEU A 78 -7.53 -16.20 12.91
CA LEU A 78 -7.70 -17.31 11.97
C LEU A 78 -8.16 -16.83 10.59
N GLU A 79 -9.19 -15.99 10.57
CA GLU A 79 -9.75 -15.43 9.33
C GLU A 79 -8.69 -14.61 8.58
N TYR A 80 -7.91 -13.81 9.31
CA TYR A 80 -6.79 -13.04 8.77
C TYR A 80 -5.80 -13.93 8.02
N PHE A 81 -5.33 -15.03 8.62
CA PHE A 81 -4.38 -15.92 7.96
C PHE A 81 -5.00 -16.72 6.81
N GLN A 82 -6.30 -17.03 6.88
CA GLN A 82 -7.02 -17.68 5.77
C GLN A 82 -7.13 -16.77 4.54
N ASN A 83 -7.34 -15.47 4.76
CA ASN A 83 -7.50 -14.43 3.74
C ASN A 83 -6.21 -13.65 3.42
N TYR A 84 -5.09 -14.02 4.04
CA TYR A 84 -3.80 -13.31 3.93
C TYR A 84 -3.39 -13.05 2.48
N GLY A 85 -3.47 -14.09 1.64
CA GLY A 85 -3.06 -14.04 0.24
C GLY A 85 -3.98 -13.23 -0.69
N SER A 86 -5.11 -12.72 -0.21
CA SER A 86 -6.00 -11.84 -0.97
C SER A 86 -5.60 -10.36 -0.88
N TRP A 87 -4.78 -10.03 0.12
CA TRP A 87 -4.35 -8.67 0.41
C TRP A 87 -2.84 -8.54 0.32
N LEU A 88 -2.09 -9.50 0.85
CA LEU A 88 -0.63 -9.46 0.98
C LEU A 88 0.04 -10.58 0.17
N PRO A 89 1.30 -10.41 -0.27
CA PRO A 89 2.06 -11.46 -0.92
C PRO A 89 2.20 -12.71 -0.07
N LYS A 90 1.78 -13.88 -0.58
CA LYS A 90 1.75 -15.12 0.19
C LYS A 90 3.15 -15.56 0.57
N LEU A 91 3.28 -15.97 1.84
CA LEU A 91 4.49 -16.56 2.41
C LEU A 91 4.48 -18.10 2.34
N PHE A 92 3.50 -18.68 1.64
CA PHE A 92 3.23 -20.11 1.58
C PHE A 92 2.73 -20.50 0.19
N CYS A 93 3.02 -21.73 -0.24
CA CYS A 93 2.36 -22.34 -1.39
C CYS A 93 1.06 -23.04 -0.97
N GLN A 94 0.24 -23.48 -1.93
CA GLN A 94 -1.05 -24.11 -1.65
C GLN A 94 -0.94 -25.34 -0.73
N GLN A 95 0.13 -26.13 -0.87
CA GLN A 95 0.37 -27.32 -0.05
C GLN A 95 0.73 -26.97 1.40
N HIS A 96 1.40 -25.83 1.62
CA HIS A 96 1.86 -25.40 2.93
C HIS A 96 0.94 -24.39 3.61
N LYS A 97 -0.25 -24.13 3.04
CA LYS A 97 -1.23 -23.19 3.61
C LYS A 97 -1.61 -23.54 5.04
N ASP A 98 -1.98 -24.80 5.30
CA ASP A 98 -2.44 -25.21 6.63
C ASP A 98 -1.32 -25.22 7.66
N ALA A 99 -0.11 -25.62 7.24
CA ALA A 99 1.08 -25.57 8.08
C ALA A 99 1.43 -24.12 8.46
N PHE A 100 1.34 -23.19 7.50
CA PHE A 100 1.54 -21.77 7.73
C PHE A 100 0.53 -21.22 8.74
N ILE A 101 -0.77 -21.46 8.53
CA ILE A 101 -1.82 -20.97 9.44
C ILE A 101 -1.58 -21.50 10.87
N LYS A 102 -1.35 -22.81 11.02
CA LYS A 102 -1.09 -23.43 12.34
C LYS A 102 0.12 -22.82 13.04
N THR A 103 1.21 -22.58 12.31
CA THR A 103 2.46 -22.02 12.88
C THR A 103 2.26 -20.56 13.30
N ARG A 104 1.59 -19.77 12.46
CA ARG A 104 1.33 -18.35 12.73
C ARG A 104 0.36 -18.13 13.89
N MET A 105 -0.65 -18.98 14.03
CA MET A 105 -1.55 -18.98 15.19
C MET A 105 -0.82 -19.24 16.52
N GLN A 106 0.30 -19.95 16.48
CA GLN A 106 1.16 -20.18 17.65
C GLN A 106 2.23 -19.09 17.85
N SER A 107 2.17 -18.00 17.06
CA SER A 107 3.18 -16.94 17.02
C SER A 107 4.62 -17.45 16.80
N LYS A 108 4.77 -18.61 16.17
CA LYS A 108 6.07 -19.18 15.81
C LYS A 108 6.48 -18.71 14.43
N GLU A 109 7.78 -18.52 14.24
CA GLU A 109 8.33 -18.29 12.92
C GLU A 109 8.38 -19.62 12.16
N SER A 110 7.78 -19.65 10.97
CA SER A 110 7.92 -20.79 10.06
C SER A 110 9.19 -20.61 9.24
N LYS A 111 10.00 -21.67 9.14
CA LYS A 111 11.01 -21.72 8.08
C LYS A 111 10.29 -21.75 6.73
N MET A 112 10.72 -20.90 5.82
CA MET A 112 10.17 -20.81 4.47
C MET A 112 10.86 -21.85 3.58
N GLU A 113 10.08 -22.70 2.93
CA GLU A 113 10.60 -23.68 1.98
C GLU A 113 10.84 -23.06 0.60
N LYS A 114 11.69 -23.71 -0.22
CA LYS A 114 11.99 -23.28 -1.60
C LYS A 114 10.73 -23.08 -2.46
N CYS A 115 9.72 -23.93 -2.29
CA CYS A 115 8.45 -23.79 -3.03
C CYS A 115 7.65 -22.54 -2.59
N CYS A 116 7.69 -22.20 -1.30
CA CYS A 116 7.05 -21.01 -0.75
C CYS A 116 7.78 -19.73 -1.16
N GLU A 117 9.12 -19.78 -1.25
CA GLU A 117 9.93 -18.67 -1.78
C GLU A 117 9.55 -18.34 -3.23
N ALA A 118 9.36 -19.36 -4.06
CA ALA A 118 8.93 -19.17 -5.45
C ALA A 118 7.55 -18.51 -5.53
N GLN A 119 6.60 -18.94 -4.69
CA GLN A 119 5.28 -18.30 -4.58
C GLN A 119 5.40 -16.83 -4.16
N LEU A 120 6.20 -16.54 -3.13
CA LEU A 120 6.39 -15.17 -2.66
C LEU A 120 7.00 -14.27 -3.76
N LYS A 121 7.96 -14.77 -4.53
CA LYS A 121 8.55 -14.03 -5.67
C LYS A 121 7.51 -13.75 -6.75
N PHE A 122 6.62 -14.71 -7.03
CA PHE A 122 5.53 -14.51 -7.96
C PHE A 122 4.51 -13.47 -7.45
N ASP A 123 4.07 -13.60 -6.19
CA ASP A 123 3.10 -12.69 -5.59
C ASP A 123 3.64 -11.26 -5.43
N LYS A 124 4.95 -11.09 -5.21
CA LYS A 124 5.60 -9.77 -5.27
C LYS A 124 5.43 -9.07 -6.60
N ASN A 125 5.20 -9.82 -7.68
CA ASN A 125 4.94 -9.30 -9.02
C ASN A 125 3.46 -9.34 -9.41
N SER A 126 2.60 -9.83 -8.51
CA SER A 126 1.17 -9.96 -8.80
C SER A 126 0.45 -8.63 -8.58
N PRO A 127 -0.39 -8.19 -9.53
CA PRO A 127 -1.15 -6.94 -9.41
C PRO A 127 -2.23 -7.04 -8.33
N GLY A 128 -2.52 -5.91 -7.67
CA GLY A 128 -3.62 -5.80 -6.69
C GLY A 128 -3.30 -6.27 -5.28
N LEU A 129 -2.09 -6.82 -5.06
CA LEU A 129 -1.56 -7.13 -3.73
C LEU A 129 -0.78 -5.95 -3.16
N PHE A 130 -0.99 -5.73 -1.88
CA PHE A 130 -0.40 -4.68 -1.08
C PHE A 130 0.95 -5.14 -0.52
N LYS A 131 2.01 -4.41 -0.86
CA LYS A 131 3.40 -4.75 -0.59
C LYS A 131 4.02 -3.73 0.35
N THR A 132 4.85 -4.22 1.26
CA THR A 132 5.58 -3.33 2.14
C THR A 132 6.77 -2.70 1.42
N GLU A 133 6.77 -1.38 1.21
CA GLU A 133 7.91 -0.69 0.58
C GLU A 133 8.97 -0.21 1.57
N PHE A 134 8.55 0.16 2.78
CA PHE A 134 9.41 0.70 3.82
C PHE A 134 8.79 0.45 5.18
N VAL A 135 9.66 0.13 6.14
CA VAL A 135 9.36 0.10 7.55
C VAL A 135 10.36 0.99 8.25
N GLY A 136 9.89 1.87 9.12
CA GLY A 136 10.77 2.77 9.84
C GLY A 136 10.27 3.09 11.25
N ASP A 137 10.93 4.06 11.85
CA ASP A 137 10.64 4.56 13.20
C ASP A 137 9.74 5.80 13.17
N GLY A 138 9.76 6.56 12.07
CA GLY A 138 9.06 7.83 11.98
C GLY A 138 8.76 8.30 10.56
N ILE A 139 7.75 9.15 10.45
CA ILE A 139 7.43 9.91 9.25
C ILE A 139 6.96 11.31 9.61
N ILE A 140 7.44 12.30 8.88
CA ILE A 140 6.90 13.66 8.83
C ILE A 140 6.29 13.85 7.44
N ALA A 141 4.99 14.10 7.37
CA ALA A 141 4.29 14.41 6.12
C ALA A 141 3.73 15.84 6.21
N LEU A 142 4.29 16.75 5.42
CA LEU A 142 3.94 18.18 5.46
C LEU A 142 2.77 18.49 4.52
N ASN A 143 2.78 17.91 3.32
CA ASN A 143 1.75 18.08 2.32
C ASN A 143 1.67 16.85 1.41
N SER A 144 0.72 16.87 0.45
CA SER A 144 0.62 15.81 -0.56
C SER A 144 1.93 15.65 -1.31
N LYS A 145 2.55 14.47 -1.20
CA LYS A 145 3.82 14.11 -1.85
C LYS A 145 5.08 14.84 -1.34
N THR A 146 4.98 15.51 -0.18
CA THR A 146 6.15 15.99 0.56
C THR A 146 6.19 15.34 1.93
N TYR A 147 7.03 14.32 2.06
CA TYR A 147 7.19 13.55 3.29
C TYR A 147 8.63 13.04 3.44
N PHE A 148 9.03 12.86 4.70
CA PHE A 148 10.31 12.32 5.09
C PHE A 148 10.10 11.19 6.09
N CYS A 149 10.49 9.98 5.71
CA CYS A 149 10.48 8.80 6.57
C CYS A 149 11.90 8.47 7.00
N TRP A 150 12.06 7.97 8.23
CA TRP A 150 13.31 7.45 8.75
C TRP A 150 13.10 6.14 9.50
N GLY A 151 14.14 5.33 9.57
CA GLY A 151 14.17 4.09 10.34
C GLY A 151 15.56 3.80 10.90
N SER A 152 15.84 2.51 11.10
CA SER A 152 17.12 1.97 11.54
C SER A 152 18.31 2.59 10.79
N ILE A 153 19.45 2.70 11.49
CA ILE A 153 20.67 3.44 11.10
C ILE A 153 20.85 3.54 9.57
N GLY A 154 20.63 4.74 9.05
CA GLY A 154 20.91 5.11 7.65
C GLY A 154 19.74 4.96 6.66
N GLN A 155 18.60 4.37 7.05
CA GLN A 155 17.45 4.24 6.14
C GLN A 155 16.54 5.47 6.21
N THR A 156 16.46 6.20 5.09
CA THR A 156 15.56 7.35 4.92
C THR A 156 14.84 7.30 3.58
N LYS A 157 13.57 7.74 3.54
CA LYS A 157 12.80 7.93 2.30
C LYS A 157 12.31 9.38 2.25
N LEU A 158 12.73 10.12 1.22
CA LEU A 158 12.35 11.52 1.02
C LEU A 158 11.58 11.70 -0.29
N SER A 159 10.36 12.22 -0.17
CA SER A 159 9.59 12.79 -1.27
C SER A 159 9.43 14.28 -1.07
N SER A 160 9.66 15.05 -2.13
CA SER A 160 9.64 16.53 -2.09
C SER A 160 9.29 17.05 -3.49
N ASN A 161 8.07 16.77 -3.95
CA ASN A 161 7.65 17.17 -5.28
C ASN A 161 7.64 18.70 -5.43
N GLY A 162 8.22 19.19 -6.53
CA GLY A 162 8.36 20.62 -6.79
C GLY A 162 9.55 21.29 -6.09
N LEU A 163 10.40 20.54 -5.38
CA LEU A 163 11.62 21.05 -4.75
C LEU A 163 12.87 20.41 -5.34
N SER A 164 13.89 21.22 -5.60
CA SER A 164 15.21 20.74 -6.03
C SER A 164 15.94 20.11 -4.84
N LYS A 165 16.17 18.79 -4.90
CA LYS A 165 16.92 18.05 -3.87
C LYS A 165 18.40 18.43 -3.82
N THR A 166 18.94 18.93 -4.92
CA THR A 166 20.36 19.32 -5.03
C THR A 166 20.64 20.68 -4.38
N GLN A 167 19.64 21.55 -4.35
CA GLN A 167 19.75 22.91 -3.79
C GLN A 167 19.28 23.01 -2.34
N ASN A 168 18.48 22.04 -1.88
CA ASN A 168 17.91 22.03 -0.54
C ASN A 168 18.47 20.86 0.26
N ASP A 169 19.14 21.16 1.36
CA ASP A 169 19.64 20.16 2.28
C ASP A 169 18.53 19.74 3.26
N LEU A 170 17.65 18.85 2.78
CA LEU A 170 16.48 18.38 3.52
C LEU A 170 16.92 17.33 4.55
N ARG A 171 17.38 17.79 5.71
CA ARG A 171 17.81 16.97 6.83
C ARG A 171 16.74 16.85 7.92
N LYS A 172 16.95 15.88 8.82
CA LYS A 172 16.03 15.46 9.90
C LYS A 172 15.88 16.49 11.04
N ASP A 173 16.69 17.54 11.06
CA ASP A 173 16.84 18.52 12.14
C ASP A 173 15.61 19.41 12.41
N LEU A 174 14.49 19.17 11.73
CA LEU A 174 13.19 19.71 12.11
C LEU A 174 12.50 18.80 13.12
N GLU A 175 12.46 19.23 14.39
CA GLU A 175 11.63 18.63 15.44
C GLU A 175 10.17 18.51 14.98
N CYS A 176 9.60 17.29 14.95
CA CYS A 176 8.31 16.94 15.55
C CYS A 176 7.79 15.52 15.16
N THR A 177 7.36 14.82 16.22
CA THR A 177 6.46 13.65 16.39
C THR A 177 6.76 12.31 15.68
N ILE A 178 6.89 11.29 16.54
CA ILE A 178 7.35 9.91 16.29
C ILE A 178 6.15 9.01 15.93
N LEU A 179 6.20 8.32 14.78
CA LEU A 179 5.19 7.34 14.34
C LEU A 179 5.82 6.32 13.39
N LYS A 180 5.90 5.03 13.75
CA LYS A 180 6.51 3.96 12.92
C LYS A 180 5.80 3.78 11.56
N PRO A 181 6.35 4.19 10.41
CA PRO A 181 5.70 3.99 9.12
C PRO A 181 5.73 2.52 8.70
N LEU A 182 4.57 1.97 8.35
CA LEU A 182 4.44 0.87 7.39
C LEU A 182 3.97 1.49 6.07
N ILE A 183 4.80 1.41 5.02
CA ILE A 183 4.37 1.77 3.67
C ILE A 183 3.78 0.54 3.04
N VAL A 184 2.57 0.66 2.54
CA VAL A 184 1.92 -0.39 1.77
C VAL A 184 1.55 0.17 0.39
N SER A 185 2.11 -0.38 -0.69
CA SER A 185 1.78 0.00 -2.07
C SER A 185 1.25 -1.18 -2.87
N SER A 186 0.35 -0.90 -3.83
CA SER A 186 -0.30 -1.94 -4.64
C SER A 186 0.26 -2.09 -6.05
N LEU A 187 1.16 -1.20 -6.49
CA LEU A 187 1.68 -1.24 -7.85
C LEU A 187 2.74 -2.32 -8.09
N CYS A 188 2.51 -3.08 -9.14
CA CYS A 188 3.56 -3.58 -10.02
C CYS A 188 3.44 -2.82 -11.35
N HIS A 189 4.55 -2.32 -11.86
CA HIS A 189 4.68 -1.94 -13.27
C HIS A 189 5.12 -3.16 -14.05
#